data_AF-A0A8H3HFU7-F1
#
_entry.id   AF-A0A8H3HFU7-F1
#
_cell.length_a   1.000
_cell.length_b   1.000
_cell.length_c   1.000
_cell.angle_alpha   90.00
_cell.angle_beta   90.00
_cell.angle_gamma   90.00
#
_symmetry.space_group_name_H-M   'P 1'
#
loop_
_entity.id
_entity.type
_entity.pdbx_description
1 polymer ?
#
loop_
_entity_poly.entity_id
_entity_poly.type
_entity_poly.pdbx_seq_one_letter_code
_entity_poly.pdbx_strand_id
1 'polypeptide(L)' 'MSVVAKASAPAAESCPMPAKNSLNPQGLKPCCACPQTKSERDDCFLRYDPSEAPSKCANVLQKHIACMRSYGFEV' A
#
# COMPACT_ATOMS: atom_id res chain seq x y z
N MET A 1 7.39 -28.90 -29.36
CA MET A 1 8.19 -27.66 -29.38
C MET A 1 8.01 -26.99 -28.02
N SER A 2 9.04 -27.02 -27.19
CA SER A 2 9.03 -26.45 -25.84
C SER A 2 9.53 -25.02 -25.89
N VAL A 3 8.72 -24.06 -25.45
CA VAL A 3 9.20 -22.72 -25.08
C VAL A 3 8.64 -22.34 -23.71
N VAL A 4 9.38 -22.70 -22.67
CA VAL A 4 9.29 -22.06 -21.35
C VAL A 4 10.02 -20.71 -21.45
N ALA A 5 9.29 -19.60 -21.29
CA ALA A 5 9.87 -18.26 -21.29
C ALA A 5 9.76 -17.62 -19.90
N LYS A 6 10.82 -17.85 -19.12
CA LYS A 6 11.58 -16.86 -18.33
C LYS A 6 10.80 -15.70 -17.67
N ALA A 7 10.60 -15.81 -16.36
CA ALA A 7 10.34 -14.68 -15.47
C ALA A 7 11.43 -13.60 -15.63
N SER A 8 11.01 -12.34 -15.75
CA SER A 8 11.89 -11.18 -15.64
C SER A 8 11.26 -10.18 -14.68
N ALA A 9 11.78 -10.14 -13.46
CA ALA A 9 11.56 -9.07 -12.51
C ALA A 9 12.46 -7.89 -12.90
N PRO A 10 11.93 -6.65 -13.01
CA PRO A 10 12.78 -5.48 -13.05
C PRO A 10 13.04 -4.95 -11.64
N ALA A 11 14.34 -4.82 -11.35
CA ALA A 11 15.01 -3.77 -10.59
C ALA A 11 14.44 -3.35 -9.22
N ALA A 12 15.26 -3.64 -8.20
CA ALA A 12 15.29 -2.96 -6.93
C ALA A 12 15.61 -1.46 -7.13
N GLU A 13 14.57 -0.66 -7.36
CA GLU A 13 14.56 0.75 -6.97
C GLU A 13 14.77 0.81 -5.45
N SER A 14 15.75 1.58 -4.99
CA SER A 14 16.18 1.65 -3.60
C SER A 14 15.18 2.43 -2.75
N CYS A 15 13.98 1.87 -2.54
CA CYS A 15 13.13 2.27 -1.44
C CYS A 15 13.81 1.83 -0.13
N PRO A 16 14.03 2.72 0.85
CA PRO A 16 14.60 2.36 2.14
C PRO A 16 13.81 1.18 2.70
N MET A 17 14.49 0.05 2.95
CA MET A 17 13.85 -1.12 3.53
C MET A 17 13.29 -0.70 4.88
N PRO A 18 11.96 -0.83 5.10
CA PRO A 18 11.37 -0.46 6.37
C PRO A 18 12.01 -1.33 7.45
N ALA A 19 12.51 -0.69 8.51
CA ALA A 19 13.09 -1.39 9.64
C ALA A 19 12.07 -2.38 10.18
N LYS A 20 12.48 -3.65 10.32
CA LYS A 20 11.65 -4.65 11.00
C LYS A 20 11.39 -4.13 12.41
N ASN A 21 10.12 -3.98 12.75
CA ASN A 21 9.71 -3.54 14.07
C ASN A 21 8.79 -4.62 14.68
N SER A 22 8.57 -4.58 16.00
CA SER A 22 7.77 -5.61 16.68
C SER A 22 6.36 -5.79 16.09
N LEU A 23 5.82 -4.74 15.46
CA LEU A 23 4.52 -4.73 14.78
C LEU A 23 4.58 -5.11 13.28
N ASN A 24 5.77 -5.11 12.68
CA ASN A 24 6.01 -5.51 11.29
C ASN A 24 7.23 -6.46 11.20
N PRO A 25 7.07 -7.72 11.66
CA PRO A 25 8.16 -8.69 11.71
C PRO A 25 8.67 -9.08 10.30
N GLN A 26 7.81 -8.94 9.29
CA GLN A 26 8.14 -9.26 7.90
C GLN A 26 8.85 -8.10 7.16
N GLY A 27 8.94 -6.90 7.76
CA GLY A 27 9.52 -5.74 7.09
C GLY A 27 8.74 -5.36 5.83
N LEU A 28 7.41 -5.49 5.88
CA LEU A 28 6.52 -5.11 4.80
C LEU A 28 6.63 -3.61 4.52
N LYS A 29 6.45 -3.21 3.26
CA LYS A 29 6.30 -1.80 2.88
C LYS A 29 4.88 -1.31 3.21
N PRO A 30 4.66 0.00 3.41
CA PRO A 30 3.34 0.54 3.74
C PRO A 30 2.28 0.21 2.66
N CYS A 31 2.68 0.11 1.39
CA CYS A 31 1.82 -0.33 0.29
C CYS A 31 1.41 -1.82 0.35
N CYS A 32 2.13 -2.65 1.12
CA CYS A 32 1.90 -4.09 1.27
C CYS A 32 1.26 -4.47 2.62
N ALA A 33 1.34 -3.59 3.61
CA ALA A 33 0.79 -3.84 4.94
C ALA A 33 -0.74 -3.90 4.95
N CYS A 34 -1.38 -3.14 4.05
CA CYS A 34 -2.82 -2.89 4.08
C CYS A 34 -3.44 -2.99 2.67
N PRO A 35 -3.42 -4.17 2.02
CA PRO A 35 -3.90 -4.32 0.63
C PRO A 35 -5.40 -4.04 0.49
N GLN A 36 -6.21 -4.46 1.48
CA GLN A 36 -7.66 -4.27 1.44
C GLN A 36 -8.05 -2.79 1.49
N THR A 37 -7.59 -2.07 2.53
CA THR A 37 -7.92 -0.65 2.70
C THR A 37 -7.25 0.25 1.66
N LYS A 38 -6.09 -0.16 1.13
CA LYS A 38 -5.47 0.50 -0.02
C LYS A 38 -6.38 0.43 -1.24
N SER A 39 -6.90 -0.76 -1.59
CA SER A 39 -7.79 -0.91 -2.74
C SER A 39 -9.08 -0.11 -2.58
N GLU A 40 -9.68 -0.11 -1.39
CA GLU A 40 -10.87 0.70 -1.11
C GLU A 40 -10.59 2.20 -1.25
N ARG A 41 -9.43 2.67 -0.74
CA ARG A 41 -9.02 4.07 -0.89
C ARG A 41 -8.82 4.41 -2.36
N ASP A 42 -8.09 3.57 -3.09
CA ASP A 42 -7.82 3.78 -4.51
C ASP A 42 -9.11 3.84 -5.34
N ASP A 43 -10.03 2.90 -5.12
CA ASP A 43 -11.36 2.91 -5.76
C ASP A 43 -12.12 4.20 -5.42
N CYS A 44 -12.12 4.61 -4.16
CA CYS A 44 -12.77 5.84 -3.75
C CYS A 44 -12.20 7.07 -4.48
N PHE A 45 -10.88 7.21 -4.55
CA PHE A 45 -10.22 8.32 -5.25
C PHE A 45 -10.41 8.25 -6.78
N LEU A 46 -10.64 7.07 -7.35
CA LEU A 46 -10.98 6.91 -8.78
C LEU A 46 -12.44 7.25 -9.10
N ARG A 47 -13.33 7.24 -8.10
CA ARG A 47 -14.77 7.48 -8.28
C ARG A 47 -15.19 8.93 -8.08
N TYR A 48 -14.39 9.72 -7.37
CA TYR A 48 -14.66 11.13 -7.10
C TYR A 48 -13.65 12.04 -7.79
N ASP A 49 -14.06 13.26 -8.10
CA ASP A 49 -13.16 14.30 -8.56
C ASP A 49 -12.06 14.57 -7.51
N PRO A 50 -10.81 14.88 -7.94
CA PRO A 50 -9.67 15.06 -7.03
C PRO A 50 -9.89 16.19 -6.01
N SER A 51 -10.74 17.17 -6.35
CA SER A 51 -11.12 18.26 -5.44
C SER A 51 -12.07 17.83 -4.32
N GLU A 52 -12.89 16.79 -4.55
CA GLU A 52 -13.91 16.32 -3.60
C GLU A 52 -13.51 15.02 -2.88
N ALA A 53 -12.67 14.20 -3.52
CA ALA A 53 -12.11 12.96 -3.01
C ALA A 53 -11.54 13.07 -1.58
N PRO A 54 -10.75 14.08 -1.17
CA PRO A 54 -10.22 14.14 0.20
C PRO A 54 -11.32 14.23 1.26
N SER A 55 -12.44 14.89 0.95
CA SER A 55 -13.58 14.99 1.89
C SER A 55 -14.47 13.75 1.83
N LYS A 56 -14.76 13.23 0.62
CA LYS A 56 -15.64 12.07 0.42
C LYS A 56 -14.98 10.76 0.87
N CYS A 57 -13.68 10.61 0.63
CA CYS A 57 -12.90 9.43 0.95
C CYS A 57 -12.21 9.52 2.32
N ALA A 58 -12.48 10.57 3.12
CA ALA A 58 -11.85 10.76 4.42
C ALA A 58 -11.97 9.53 5.33
N ASN A 59 -13.14 8.88 5.36
CA ASN A 59 -13.36 7.68 6.16
C ASN A 59 -12.46 6.51 5.72
N VAL A 60 -12.42 6.25 4.40
CA VAL A 60 -11.61 5.16 3.82
C VAL A 60 -10.12 5.44 3.98
N LEU A 61 -9.72 6.71 3.83
CA LEU A 61 -8.34 7.15 4.07
C LEU A 61 -7.94 6.95 5.54
N GLN A 62 -8.81 7.29 6.49
CA GLN A 62 -8.55 7.04 7.91
C GLN A 62 -8.42 5.54 8.22
N LYS A 63 -9.21 4.67 7.59
CA LYS A 63 -9.05 3.21 7.73
C LYS A 63 -7.69 2.72 7.23
N HIS A 64 -7.21 3.28 6.12
CA HIS A 64 -5.89 2.96 5.59
C HIS A 64 -4.76 3.44 6.52
N ILE A 65 -4.85 4.68 7.02
CA ILE A 65 -3.91 5.25 7.98
C ILE A 65 -3.88 4.44 9.28
N ALA A 66 -5.04 4.09 9.83
CA ALA A 66 -5.16 3.27 11.03
C ALA A 66 -4.48 1.91 10.84
N CYS A 67 -4.67 1.27 9.69
CA CYS A 67 -3.99 0.03 9.37
C CYS A 67 -2.47 0.21 9.33
N MET A 68 -1.94 1.23 8.66
CA MET A 68 -0.50 1.50 8.62
C MET A 68 0.09 1.78 10.02
N ARG A 69 -0.66 2.49 10.88
CA ARG A 69 -0.25 2.73 12.28
C ARG A 69 -0.22 1.45 13.11
N SER A 70 -1.12 0.49 12.87
CA SER A 70 -1.08 -0.83 13.52
C SER A 70 0.16 -1.65 13.17
N TYR A 71 0.84 -1.35 12.05
CA TYR A 71 2.11 -1.96 11.68
C TYR A 71 3.33 -1.13 12.13
N GLY A 72 3.10 0.00 12.81
CA GLY A 72 4.15 0.88 13.31
C GLY A 72 4.74 1.83 12.26
N PHE A 73 4.02 2.12 11.17
CA PHE A 73 4.41 3.18 10.24
C PHE A 73 3.89 4.54 10.73
N GLU A 74 4.76 5.56 10.75
CA GLU A 74 4.34 6.96 10.91
C GLU A 74 3.91 7.53 9.56
N VAL A 75 2.63 7.91 9.47
CA VAL A 75 1.89 8.34 8.26
C VAL A 75 0.96 9.50 8.55
#